data_AF-A0AAN9MEE8-F1
#
_entry.id   AF-A0AAN9MEE8-F1
#
_cell.length_a   1.000
_cell.length_b   1.000
_cell.length_c   1.000
_cell.angle_alpha   90.00
_cell.angle_beta   90.00
_cell.angle_gamma   90.00
#
_symmetry.space_group_name_H-M   'P 1'
#
loop_
_entity.id
_entity.type
_entity.pdbx_description
1 polymer ?
#
loop_
_entity_poly.entity_id
_entity_poly.type
_entity_poly.pdbx_seq_one_letter_code
_entity_poly.pdbx_strand_id
1 'polypeptide(L)'
;MGDWWLLRRRSGCYCDYKHYLIRWMTTSKRVQDRSKKKRVHELEVATEKWKITSKIIFLMELLKHEPEMVIPVRSLQQFRKQINLPKPHRISDFLRKTPKLFELYKDQKGVLWCGMTQKAEDLMEEQQRVIEENADKAAEHVTRLLMMSVDKRLPLEKIAHFRRDFGLPLDFRSRWVHSYPQHFRVVKEFDGVEFLELLCWNPNWAITELEKRAVTGITESGNATLHTPGMLSLPFPLKFPQNFKRVHRYYGEKIQLFQERSYLSPYADARGLKAGSLEFDKRAVAVMHELLSFTIEKRLVTDHLTHFRWELVMPQKLMRLLLKHCGIFYVSERGKRFSVFLTHAYDGSELIEKCPLVLWKEKVLSLVGYRGRKKKFEVDSDMSDVEGHDDLIQSGSQAGNLHVQMEQQDTLDYEDPLLGDDSEMDTEEIPQTY
;
A
#
# COMPACT_ATOMS: atom_id res chain seq x y z
N MET A 1 61.99 -54.65 -35.28
CA MET A 1 61.92 -54.29 -36.71
C MET A 1 60.63 -53.53 -36.90
N GLY A 2 60.57 -52.27 -37.28
CA GLY A 2 61.56 -51.28 -37.69
C GLY A 2 60.77 -49.98 -37.89
N ASP A 3 61.46 -48.85 -37.77
CA ASP A 3 60.95 -47.51 -38.07
C ASP A 3 60.35 -47.42 -39.48
N TRP A 4 59.54 -46.39 -39.75
CA TRP A 4 59.80 -45.36 -40.76
C TRP A 4 58.53 -44.55 -41.06
N TRP A 5 58.64 -43.29 -40.70
CA TRP A 5 57.86 -42.12 -41.06
C TRP A 5 57.34 -42.06 -42.50
N LEU A 6 56.14 -41.53 -42.69
CA LEU A 6 55.84 -40.63 -43.81
C LEU A 6 54.91 -39.48 -43.39
N LEU A 7 55.41 -38.28 -43.67
CA LEU A 7 54.83 -36.95 -43.47
C LEU A 7 53.72 -36.61 -44.49
N ARG A 8 53.00 -35.51 -44.18
CA ARG A 8 52.17 -34.59 -45.01
C ARG A 8 50.68 -34.98 -45.15
N ARG A 9 49.69 -34.10 -44.92
CA ARG A 9 49.62 -32.62 -44.97
C ARG A 9 48.58 -32.09 -43.96
N ARG A 10 48.89 -30.92 -43.40
CA ARG A 10 47.97 -30.02 -42.67
C ARG A 10 46.87 -29.50 -43.59
N SER A 11 45.63 -29.53 -43.11
CA SER A 11 44.61 -28.51 -43.37
C SER A 11 43.96 -28.18 -42.03
N GLY A 12 43.99 -26.90 -41.66
CA GLY A 12 43.57 -26.42 -40.35
C GLY A 12 42.06 -26.53 -40.16
N CYS A 13 41.65 -26.85 -38.95
CA CYS A 13 40.34 -26.51 -38.45
C CYS A 13 40.56 -25.55 -37.28
N TYR A 14 40.20 -24.30 -37.50
CA TYR A 14 40.27 -23.24 -36.52
C TYR A 14 39.43 -23.62 -35.29
N CYS A 15 40.03 -23.45 -34.12
CA CYS A 15 39.33 -23.49 -32.84
C CYS A 15 38.33 -22.33 -32.82
N ASP A 16 37.05 -22.65 -32.99
CA ASP A 16 35.99 -21.66 -32.86
C ASP A 16 35.80 -21.36 -31.37
N TYR A 17 36.17 -20.13 -30.99
CA TYR A 17 35.98 -19.59 -29.67
C TYR A 17 34.48 -19.56 -29.39
N LYS A 18 33.98 -20.54 -28.61
CA LYS A 18 32.65 -20.44 -28.02
C LYS A 18 32.62 -19.21 -27.12
N HIS A 19 32.09 -18.13 -27.67
CA HIS A 19 31.64 -16.96 -26.94
C HIS A 19 30.75 -17.46 -25.80
N TYR A 20 31.26 -17.41 -24.58
CA TYR A 20 30.43 -17.36 -23.40
C TYR A 20 29.63 -16.07 -23.53
N LEU A 21 28.40 -16.16 -24.03
CA LEU A 21 27.39 -15.14 -23.79
C LEU A 21 27.19 -15.12 -22.27
N ILE A 22 27.95 -14.26 -21.62
CA ILE A 22 27.68 -13.80 -20.27
C ILE A 22 26.27 -13.21 -20.36
N ARG A 23 25.29 -14.02 -19.96
CA ARG A 23 23.95 -13.54 -19.67
C ARG A 23 24.12 -12.52 -18.57
N TRP A 24 24.15 -11.25 -18.94
CA TRP A 24 24.03 -10.14 -18.00
C TRP A 24 22.74 -10.41 -17.23
N MET A 25 22.88 -10.89 -15.99
CA MET A 25 21.76 -10.94 -15.07
C MET A 25 21.31 -9.49 -14.92
N THR A 26 20.18 -9.15 -15.51
CA THR A 26 19.59 -7.83 -15.32
C THR A 26 19.38 -7.66 -13.83
N THR A 27 20.07 -6.67 -13.26
CA THR A 27 20.04 -6.43 -11.83
C THR A 27 18.64 -5.95 -11.51
N SER A 28 17.79 -6.84 -10.99
CA SER A 28 16.44 -6.47 -10.58
C SER A 28 16.56 -5.43 -9.47
N LYS A 29 16.48 -4.13 -9.81
CA LYS A 29 16.46 -3.03 -8.84
C LYS A 29 15.42 -3.37 -7.79
N ARG A 30 15.81 -3.38 -6.50
CA ARG A 30 14.92 -3.75 -5.39
C ARG A 30 13.67 -2.89 -5.46
N VAL A 31 12.54 -3.41 -4.99
CA VAL A 31 11.28 -2.66 -4.86
C VAL A 31 11.52 -1.30 -4.20
N GLN A 32 12.43 -1.29 -3.22
CA GLN A 32 12.87 -0.11 -2.48
C GLN A 32 13.56 0.97 -3.32
N ASP A 33 14.25 0.59 -4.38
CA ASP A 33 14.93 1.55 -5.25
C ASP A 33 13.97 2.16 -6.26
N ARG A 34 12.92 1.42 -6.63
CA ARG A 34 11.87 1.86 -7.56
C ARG A 34 10.85 2.80 -6.92
N SER A 35 10.63 2.68 -5.62
CA SER A 35 9.72 3.46 -4.79
C SER A 35 10.33 4.73 -4.21
N LYS A 36 11.66 4.77 -3.94
CA LYS A 36 12.37 5.96 -3.45
C LYS A 36 12.11 7.20 -4.31
N LYS A 37 12.14 7.03 -5.63
CA LYS A 37 11.86 8.11 -6.60
C LYS A 37 10.38 8.51 -6.66
N LYS A 38 9.50 7.74 -5.99
CA LYS A 38 8.03 7.92 -6.03
C LYS A 38 7.38 8.39 -4.74
N ARG A 39 8.14 8.97 -3.83
CA ARG A 39 7.64 9.37 -2.51
C ARG A 39 6.70 10.57 -2.57
N VAL A 40 5.61 10.48 -1.80
CA VAL A 40 4.60 11.53 -1.61
C VAL A 40 4.60 11.92 -0.14
N HIS A 41 5.16 13.09 0.16
CA HIS A 41 5.41 13.51 1.55
C HIS A 41 4.14 13.48 2.41
N GLU A 42 3.02 13.93 1.86
CA GLU A 42 1.76 14.08 2.58
C GLU A 42 1.15 12.73 2.98
N LEU A 43 1.21 11.73 2.09
CA LEU A 43 0.78 10.36 2.39
C LEU A 43 1.74 9.64 3.36
N GLU A 44 3.01 10.04 3.39
CA GLU A 44 3.93 9.58 4.44
C GLU A 44 3.58 10.15 5.82
N VAL A 45 3.13 11.40 5.88
CA VAL A 45 2.60 11.98 7.13
C VAL A 45 1.36 11.20 7.58
N ALA A 46 0.43 10.90 6.66
CA ALA A 46 -0.75 10.07 6.96
C ALA A 46 -0.34 8.68 7.50
N THR A 47 0.68 8.06 6.90
CA THR A 47 1.22 6.77 7.35
C THR A 47 1.77 6.85 8.78
N GLU A 48 2.49 7.92 9.14
CA GLU A 48 3.02 8.10 10.50
C GLU A 48 1.92 8.36 11.52
N LYS A 49 0.91 9.18 11.18
CA LYS A 49 -0.30 9.39 12.00
C LYS A 49 -0.98 8.05 12.28
N TRP A 50 -1.25 7.26 11.25
CA TRP A 50 -1.87 5.93 11.37
C TRP A 50 -1.11 4.99 12.30
N LYS A 51 0.23 4.93 12.18
CA LYS A 51 1.04 4.05 13.04
C LYS A 51 0.90 4.40 14.50
N ILE A 52 0.85 5.68 14.83
CA ILE A 52 0.76 6.12 16.22
C ILE A 52 -0.62 5.79 16.76
N THR A 53 -1.67 6.14 16.01
CA THR A 53 -3.06 5.82 16.37
C THR A 53 -3.25 4.32 16.54
N SER A 54 -2.73 3.49 15.62
CA SER A 54 -2.82 2.02 15.70
C SER A 54 -2.19 1.43 16.95
N LYS A 55 -1.07 2.00 17.42
CA LYS A 55 -0.41 1.58 18.66
C LYS A 55 -1.25 1.88 19.89
N ILE A 56 -1.91 3.03 19.88
CA ILE A 56 -2.69 3.53 20.99
C ILE A 56 -4.00 2.76 21.08
N ILE A 57 -4.69 2.58 19.96
CA ILE A 57 -5.89 1.74 19.89
C ILE A 57 -5.57 0.32 20.36
N PHE A 58 -4.44 -0.26 19.93
CA PHE A 58 -4.04 -1.58 20.41
C PHE A 58 -3.88 -1.62 21.94
N LEU A 59 -3.25 -0.60 22.53
CA LEU A 59 -3.08 -0.51 23.99
C LEU A 59 -4.41 -0.31 24.72
N MET A 60 -5.31 0.51 24.18
CA MET A 60 -6.64 0.73 24.75
C MET A 60 -7.47 -0.55 24.70
N GLU A 61 -7.50 -1.25 23.56
CA GLU A 61 -8.15 -2.56 23.45
C GLU A 61 -7.54 -3.60 24.42
N LEU A 62 -6.21 -3.62 24.57
CA LEU A 62 -5.54 -4.52 25.51
C LEU A 62 -5.97 -4.25 26.96
N LEU A 63 -5.94 -2.99 27.40
CA LEU A 63 -6.36 -2.60 28.75
C LEU A 63 -7.84 -2.89 29.00
N LYS A 64 -8.70 -2.73 28.00
CA LYS A 64 -10.13 -3.04 28.11
C LYS A 64 -10.41 -4.51 28.46
N HIS A 65 -9.48 -5.42 28.15
CA HIS A 65 -9.58 -6.83 28.50
C HIS A 65 -9.00 -7.18 29.88
N GLU A 66 -8.28 -6.27 30.52
CA GLU A 66 -7.69 -6.47 31.84
C GLU A 66 -8.66 -6.05 32.95
N PRO A 67 -8.62 -6.71 34.12
CA PRO A 67 -9.40 -6.29 35.28
C PRO A 67 -9.00 -4.87 35.71
N GLU A 68 -9.99 -4.04 36.07
CA GLU A 68 -9.82 -2.63 36.44
C GLU A 68 -9.20 -1.75 35.34
N MET A 69 -9.02 -2.26 34.11
CA MET A 69 -8.37 -1.58 33.00
C MET A 69 -6.92 -1.13 33.30
N VAL A 70 -6.22 -1.89 34.14
CA VAL A 70 -4.83 -1.63 34.53
C VAL A 70 -3.95 -2.85 34.26
N ILE A 71 -2.73 -2.61 33.79
CA ILE A 71 -1.72 -3.65 33.58
C ILE A 71 -0.33 -3.21 34.07
N PRO A 72 0.51 -4.14 34.60
CA PRO A 72 1.91 -3.84 34.88
C PRO A 72 2.65 -3.51 33.57
N VAL A 73 3.48 -2.47 33.58
CA VAL A 73 4.28 -2.08 32.38
C VAL A 73 5.26 -3.20 31.97
N ARG A 74 5.63 -4.08 32.89
CA ARG A 74 6.43 -5.27 32.60
C ARG A 74 5.67 -6.26 31.69
N SER A 75 4.38 -6.45 31.91
CA SER A 75 3.53 -7.35 31.09
C SER A 75 3.33 -6.79 29.68
N LEU A 76 3.23 -5.46 29.53
CA LEU A 76 3.18 -4.80 28.21
C LEU A 76 4.38 -5.14 27.31
N GLN A 77 5.53 -5.52 27.90
CA GLN A 77 6.71 -5.89 27.12
C GLN A 77 6.50 -7.18 26.31
N GLN A 78 5.59 -8.07 26.73
CA GLN A 78 5.21 -9.27 25.97
C GLN A 78 4.54 -8.87 24.65
N PHE A 79 3.74 -7.79 24.68
CA PHE A 79 3.02 -7.28 23.52
C PHE A 79 3.83 -6.32 22.63
N ARG A 80 5.13 -6.16 22.90
CA ARG A 80 6.00 -5.21 22.20
C ARG A 80 6.05 -5.41 20.69
N LYS A 81 5.96 -6.67 20.23
CA LYS A 81 5.91 -6.99 18.80
C LYS A 81 4.62 -6.47 18.15
N GLN A 82 3.46 -6.63 18.80
CA GLN A 82 2.18 -6.12 18.27
C GLN A 82 2.08 -4.60 18.35
N ILE A 83 2.60 -3.97 19.43
CA ILE A 83 2.68 -2.49 19.53
C ILE A 83 3.71 -1.91 18.54
N ASN A 84 4.52 -2.76 17.87
CA ASN A 84 5.47 -2.33 16.85
C ASN A 84 6.41 -1.19 17.34
N LEU A 85 6.89 -1.31 18.59
CA LEU A 85 7.85 -0.39 19.22
C LEU A 85 9.27 -0.98 19.13
N PRO A 86 10.10 -0.54 18.16
CA PRO A 86 11.46 -1.05 18.02
C PRO A 86 12.31 -0.68 19.24
N LYS A 87 13.30 -1.53 19.57
CA LYS A 87 14.36 -1.16 20.52
C LYS A 87 15.20 -0.03 19.89
N PRO A 88 15.61 1.01 20.63
CA PRO A 88 15.71 1.12 22.10
C PRO A 88 14.51 1.80 22.81
N HIS A 89 13.45 2.21 22.11
CA HIS A 89 12.37 3.01 22.72
C HIS A 89 11.60 2.26 23.82
N ARG A 90 11.56 2.78 25.05
CA ARG A 90 10.83 2.11 26.15
C ARG A 90 9.32 2.35 26.04
N ILE A 91 8.53 1.34 26.43
CA ILE A 91 7.05 1.46 26.46
C ILE A 91 6.64 2.53 27.46
N SER A 92 7.31 2.61 28.61
CA SER A 92 7.12 3.68 29.60
C SER A 92 7.23 5.08 28.98
N ASP A 93 8.22 5.29 28.11
CA ASP A 93 8.49 6.61 27.52
C ASP A 93 7.44 6.95 26.46
N PHE A 94 6.88 5.94 25.80
CA PHE A 94 5.75 6.10 24.90
C PHE A 94 4.49 6.49 25.67
N LEU A 95 4.15 5.77 26.74
CA LEU A 95 2.98 6.04 27.58
C LEU A 95 3.05 7.43 28.23
N ARG A 96 4.24 7.86 28.69
CA ARG A 96 4.47 9.22 29.22
C ARG A 96 4.19 10.35 28.22
N LYS A 97 4.25 10.08 26.91
CA LYS A 97 3.94 11.07 25.86
C LYS A 97 2.45 11.21 25.60
N THR A 98 1.64 10.34 26.19
CA THR A 98 0.18 10.27 26.02
C THR A 98 -0.55 10.32 27.37
N PRO A 99 -0.27 11.32 28.23
CA PRO A 99 -0.85 11.39 29.58
C PRO A 99 -2.37 11.60 29.58
N LYS A 100 -2.95 12.09 28.47
CA LYS A 100 -4.40 12.29 28.34
C LYS A 100 -5.17 10.97 28.21
N LEU A 101 -4.50 9.89 27.76
CA LEU A 101 -5.11 8.59 27.49
C LEU A 101 -4.67 7.51 28.47
N PHE A 102 -3.46 7.62 29.03
CA PHE A 102 -2.90 6.63 29.93
C PHE A 102 -2.31 7.28 31.18
N GLU A 103 -2.58 6.66 32.31
CA GLU A 103 -2.04 7.04 33.61
C GLU A 103 -0.95 6.05 34.04
N LEU A 104 0.16 6.58 34.53
CA LEU A 104 1.28 5.78 35.03
C LEU A 104 1.46 6.03 36.52
N TYR A 105 1.34 4.99 37.32
CA TYR A 105 1.53 5.06 38.77
C TYR A 105 2.45 3.93 39.26
N LYS A 106 3.03 4.14 40.43
CA LYS A 106 3.87 3.12 41.09
C LYS A 106 3.11 2.57 42.29
N ASP A 107 3.08 1.25 42.40
CA ASP A 107 2.58 0.57 43.58
C ASP A 107 3.57 0.74 44.76
N GLN A 108 3.13 0.39 45.98
CA GLN A 108 3.93 0.38 47.21
C GLN A 108 5.21 -0.46 47.07
N LYS A 109 5.17 -1.50 46.22
CA LYS A 109 6.33 -2.36 45.88
C LYS A 109 7.26 -1.76 44.81
N GLY A 110 7.00 -0.53 44.35
CA GLY A 110 7.79 0.16 43.32
C GLY A 110 7.54 -0.32 41.89
N VAL A 111 6.55 -1.18 41.66
CA VAL A 111 6.17 -1.68 40.33
C VAL A 111 5.42 -0.59 39.57
N LEU A 112 5.79 -0.34 38.31
CA LEU A 112 5.13 0.63 37.45
C LEU A 112 3.92 0.00 36.75
N TRP A 113 2.75 0.60 36.96
CA TRP A 113 1.47 0.22 36.37
C TRP A 113 1.03 1.25 35.34
N CYS A 114 0.22 0.80 34.39
CA CYS A 114 -0.42 1.61 33.37
C CYS A 114 -1.93 1.38 33.45
N GLY A 115 -2.68 2.44 33.74
CA GLY A 115 -4.14 2.47 33.69
C GLY A 115 -4.65 3.27 32.49
N MET A 116 -5.90 3.03 32.12
CA MET A 116 -6.64 3.89 31.19
C MET A 116 -7.19 5.10 31.95
N THR A 117 -7.24 6.27 31.30
CA THR A 117 -7.90 7.46 31.87
C THR A 117 -9.41 7.40 31.58
N GLN A 118 -10.24 8.11 32.36
CA GLN A 118 -11.68 8.24 32.07
C GLN A 118 -11.94 8.70 30.63
N LYS A 119 -11.13 9.65 30.13
CA LYS A 119 -11.26 10.13 28.74
C LYS A 119 -11.00 9.04 27.71
N ALA A 120 -10.07 8.12 27.98
CA ALA A 120 -9.81 7.00 27.10
C ALA A 120 -10.91 5.93 27.19
N GLU A 121 -11.52 5.74 28.36
CA GLU A 121 -12.71 4.89 28.52
C GLU A 121 -13.90 5.44 27.72
N ASP A 122 -14.22 6.72 27.87
CA ASP A 122 -15.30 7.38 27.12
C ASP A 122 -15.09 7.24 25.59
N LEU A 123 -13.83 7.33 25.13
CA LEU A 123 -13.48 7.11 23.73
C LEU A 123 -13.67 5.67 23.29
N MET A 124 -13.41 4.68 24.15
CA MET A 124 -13.64 3.27 23.83
C MET A 124 -15.14 2.94 23.75
N GLU A 125 -15.96 3.58 24.57
CA GLU A 125 -17.42 3.48 24.47
C GLU A 125 -17.94 4.15 23.21
N GLU A 126 -17.45 5.34 22.88
CA GLU A 126 -17.76 6.03 21.63
C GLU A 126 -17.37 5.18 20.42
N GLN A 127 -16.19 4.56 20.45
CA GLN A 127 -15.76 3.64 19.39
C GLN A 127 -16.76 2.50 19.18
N GLN A 128 -17.20 1.89 20.29
CA GLN A 128 -18.14 0.77 20.24
C GLN A 128 -19.47 1.20 19.62
N ARG A 129 -20.04 2.33 20.05
CA ARG A 129 -21.27 2.90 19.47
C ARG A 129 -21.13 3.15 17.98
N VAL A 130 -20.03 3.78 17.56
CA VAL A 130 -19.78 4.08 16.14
C VAL A 130 -19.64 2.81 15.30
N ILE A 131 -19.04 1.74 15.85
CA ILE A 131 -18.95 0.45 15.15
C ILE A 131 -20.36 -0.17 14.99
N GLU A 132 -21.19 -0.09 16.02
CA GLU A 132 -22.57 -0.60 15.99
C GLU A 132 -23.44 0.17 15.00
N GLU A 133 -23.38 1.50 14.99
CA GLU A 133 -24.10 2.36 14.04
C GLU A 133 -23.66 2.10 12.58
N ASN A 134 -22.39 1.75 12.36
CA ASN A 134 -21.85 1.47 11.04
C ASN A 134 -21.88 -0.04 10.68
N ALA A 135 -22.52 -0.88 11.50
CA ALA A 135 -22.48 -2.33 11.32
C ALA A 135 -23.08 -2.79 9.99
N ASP A 136 -24.17 -2.17 9.54
CA ASP A 136 -24.82 -2.51 8.27
C ASP A 136 -23.94 -2.17 7.06
N LYS A 137 -23.23 -1.05 7.12
CA LYS A 137 -22.26 -0.69 6.08
C LYS A 137 -21.08 -1.65 6.05
N ALA A 138 -20.62 -2.09 7.22
CA ALA A 138 -19.59 -3.12 7.32
C ALA A 138 -20.11 -4.47 6.77
N ALA A 139 -21.38 -4.83 7.00
CA ALA A 139 -22.02 -6.01 6.41
C ALA A 139 -22.09 -5.93 4.88
N GLU A 140 -22.45 -4.77 4.32
CA GLU A 140 -22.38 -4.54 2.87
C GLU A 140 -20.96 -4.78 2.34
N HIS A 141 -19.94 -4.20 2.98
CA HIS A 141 -18.55 -4.35 2.55
C HIS A 141 -18.03 -5.78 2.64
N VAL A 142 -18.35 -6.51 3.72
CA VAL A 142 -18.00 -7.94 3.84
C VAL A 142 -18.74 -8.77 2.79
N THR A 143 -20.01 -8.49 2.53
CA THR A 143 -20.79 -9.17 1.49
C THR A 143 -20.15 -8.96 0.12
N ARG A 144 -19.81 -7.72 -0.23
CA ARG A 144 -19.15 -7.38 -1.50
C ARG A 144 -17.76 -8.00 -1.61
N LEU A 145 -17.02 -8.08 -0.51
CA LEU A 145 -15.74 -8.79 -0.46
C LEU A 145 -15.91 -10.28 -0.78
N LEU A 146 -16.93 -10.94 -0.23
CA LEU A 146 -17.26 -12.32 -0.57
C LEU A 146 -17.72 -12.45 -2.03
N MET A 147 -18.51 -11.51 -2.53
CA MET A 147 -18.97 -11.50 -3.92
C MET A 147 -17.81 -11.46 -4.92
N MET A 148 -16.73 -10.72 -4.63
CA MET A 148 -15.52 -10.69 -5.45
C MET A 148 -14.68 -11.98 -5.38
N SER A 149 -14.86 -12.80 -4.35
CA SER A 149 -14.12 -14.06 -4.21
C SER A 149 -14.63 -15.11 -5.18
N VAL A 150 -13.75 -15.97 -5.69
CA VAL A 150 -14.10 -16.99 -6.70
C VAL A 150 -15.23 -17.89 -6.21
N ASP A 151 -15.04 -18.52 -5.05
CA ASP A 151 -15.97 -19.49 -4.47
C ASP A 151 -17.01 -18.84 -3.56
N LYS A 152 -17.12 -17.51 -3.57
CA LYS A 152 -18.06 -16.73 -2.74
C LYS A 152 -17.92 -17.03 -1.24
N ARG A 153 -16.72 -17.44 -0.84
CA ARG A 153 -16.34 -17.81 0.52
C ARG A 153 -14.92 -17.37 0.81
N LEU A 154 -14.65 -16.99 2.05
CA LEU A 154 -13.33 -16.58 2.53
C LEU A 154 -13.04 -17.17 3.90
N PRO A 155 -11.79 -17.54 4.22
CA PRO A 155 -11.43 -17.96 5.56
C PRO A 155 -11.77 -16.88 6.59
N LEU A 156 -12.51 -17.25 7.63
CA LEU A 156 -13.01 -16.33 8.65
C LEU A 156 -11.83 -15.65 9.39
N GLU A 157 -10.77 -16.40 9.66
CA GLU A 157 -9.55 -15.91 10.29
C GLU A 157 -8.86 -14.81 9.46
N LYS A 158 -8.87 -14.94 8.12
CA LYS A 158 -8.25 -13.92 7.24
C LYS A 158 -8.99 -12.59 7.35
N ILE A 159 -10.32 -12.60 7.38
CA ILE A 159 -11.12 -11.37 7.56
C ILE A 159 -10.88 -10.78 8.95
N ALA A 160 -10.91 -11.63 9.99
CA ALA A 160 -10.70 -11.21 11.38
C ALA A 160 -9.35 -10.53 11.60
N HIS A 161 -8.29 -10.98 10.91
CA HIS A 161 -6.95 -10.40 11.02
C HIS A 161 -6.91 -8.91 10.65
N PHE A 162 -7.84 -8.44 9.81
CA PHE A 162 -7.90 -7.07 9.30
C PHE A 162 -9.11 -6.29 9.80
N ARG A 163 -9.79 -6.76 10.86
CA ARG A 163 -11.00 -6.14 11.39
C ARG A 163 -10.90 -4.62 11.58
N ARG A 164 -9.74 -4.11 12.01
CA ARG A 164 -9.52 -2.67 12.26
C ARG A 164 -9.43 -1.83 10.98
N ASP A 165 -9.02 -2.43 9.85
CA ASP A 165 -8.97 -1.76 8.56
C ASP A 165 -10.37 -1.71 7.91
N PHE A 166 -11.22 -2.71 8.17
CA PHE A 166 -12.62 -2.78 7.69
C PHE A 166 -13.67 -2.19 8.64
N GLY A 167 -13.31 -1.88 9.89
CA GLY A 167 -14.26 -1.37 10.89
C GLY A 167 -15.14 -2.44 11.52
N LEU A 168 -14.66 -3.68 11.54
CA LEU A 168 -15.35 -4.81 12.15
C LEU A 168 -15.07 -4.85 13.66
N PRO A 169 -16.05 -5.29 14.47
CA PRO A 169 -15.91 -5.33 15.92
C PRO A 169 -14.99 -6.46 16.40
N LEU A 170 -14.62 -6.43 17.68
CA LEU A 170 -13.72 -7.42 18.32
C LEU A 170 -14.29 -8.84 18.30
N ASP A 171 -15.60 -8.95 18.46
CA ASP A 171 -16.39 -10.18 18.48
C ASP A 171 -16.87 -10.59 17.08
N PHE A 172 -16.20 -10.10 16.03
CA PHE A 172 -16.51 -10.40 14.63
C PHE A 172 -16.77 -11.90 14.40
N ARG A 173 -15.87 -12.75 14.90
CA ARG A 173 -15.93 -14.21 14.68
C ARG A 173 -17.07 -14.92 15.40
N SER A 174 -17.47 -14.41 16.57
CA SER A 174 -18.33 -15.15 17.50
C SER A 174 -19.77 -14.65 17.52
N ARG A 175 -20.01 -13.35 17.37
CA ARG A 175 -21.36 -12.77 17.44
C ARG A 175 -21.74 -12.11 16.13
N TRP A 176 -20.91 -11.19 15.64
CA TRP A 176 -21.27 -10.33 14.50
C TRP A 176 -21.62 -11.12 13.23
N VAL A 177 -20.85 -12.16 12.88
CA VAL A 177 -21.15 -13.00 11.70
C VAL A 177 -22.50 -13.72 11.78
N HIS A 178 -23.00 -13.99 12.98
CA HIS A 178 -24.30 -14.63 13.19
C HIS A 178 -25.46 -13.63 13.27
N SER A 179 -25.18 -12.33 13.41
CA SER A 179 -26.19 -11.27 13.39
C SER A 179 -26.77 -11.01 11.99
N TYR A 180 -26.11 -11.52 10.93
CA TYR A 180 -26.53 -11.34 9.53
C TYR A 180 -26.78 -12.69 8.82
N PRO A 181 -27.69 -13.55 9.33
CA PRO A 181 -27.92 -14.89 8.79
C PRO A 181 -28.51 -14.89 7.37
N GLN A 182 -29.06 -13.76 6.91
CA GLN A 182 -29.52 -13.57 5.54
C GLN A 182 -28.39 -13.40 4.53
N HIS A 183 -27.20 -12.97 4.99
CA HIS A 183 -26.05 -12.71 4.13
C HIS A 183 -24.96 -13.77 4.27
N PHE A 184 -24.74 -14.26 5.50
CA PHE A 184 -23.58 -15.07 5.82
C PHE A 184 -23.93 -16.42 6.43
N ARG A 185 -23.11 -17.42 6.09
CA ARG A 185 -23.06 -18.71 6.77
C ARG A 185 -21.62 -19.03 7.15
N VAL A 186 -21.42 -19.48 8.38
CA VAL A 186 -20.11 -20.00 8.81
C VAL A 186 -20.09 -21.51 8.56
N VAL A 187 -19.15 -21.97 7.73
CA VAL A 187 -18.96 -23.39 7.40
C VAL A 187 -17.59 -23.85 7.91
N LYS A 188 -17.54 -25.04 8.50
CA LYS A 188 -16.29 -25.68 8.96
C LYS A 188 -15.87 -26.73 7.94
N GLU A 189 -14.67 -26.61 7.42
CA GLU A 189 -14.07 -27.67 6.59
C GLU A 189 -13.43 -28.76 7.47
N PHE A 190 -13.08 -29.89 6.85
CA PHE A 190 -12.52 -31.07 7.53
C PHE A 190 -11.25 -30.77 8.34
N ASP A 191 -10.46 -29.78 7.91
CA ASP A 191 -9.22 -29.36 8.58
C ASP A 191 -9.48 -28.42 9.78
N GLY A 192 -10.74 -28.20 10.15
CA GLY A 192 -11.14 -27.32 11.26
C GLY A 192 -11.12 -25.82 10.93
N VAL A 193 -10.78 -25.46 9.69
CA VAL A 193 -10.79 -24.07 9.23
C VAL A 193 -12.22 -23.59 9.02
N GLU A 194 -12.54 -22.45 9.63
CA GLU A 194 -13.84 -21.79 9.50
C GLU A 194 -13.83 -20.86 8.28
N PHE A 195 -14.83 -21.00 7.41
CA PHE A 195 -15.07 -20.14 6.26
C PHE A 195 -16.36 -19.35 6.45
N LEU A 196 -16.34 -18.09 6.02
CA LEU A 196 -17.53 -17.28 5.86
C LEU A 196 -17.98 -17.40 4.40
N GLU A 197 -19.19 -17.89 4.19
CA GLU A 197 -19.79 -18.12 2.88
C GLU A 197 -20.95 -17.13 2.64
N LEU A 198 -21.05 -16.64 1.41
CA LEU A 198 -22.16 -15.82 0.95
C LEU A 198 -23.39 -16.67 0.65
N LEU A 199 -24.52 -16.36 1.27
CA LEU A 199 -25.78 -17.08 1.03
C LEU A 199 -26.58 -16.51 -0.15
N CYS A 200 -26.66 -15.18 -0.24
CA CYS A 200 -27.50 -14.52 -1.24
C CYS A 200 -26.71 -13.46 -1.99
N TRP A 201 -26.73 -13.55 -3.32
CA TRP A 201 -26.14 -12.54 -4.19
C TRP A 201 -27.10 -11.36 -4.35
N ASN A 202 -26.70 -10.19 -3.85
CA ASN A 202 -27.47 -8.96 -4.04
C ASN A 202 -26.94 -8.16 -5.24
N PRO A 203 -27.65 -8.10 -6.38
CA PRO A 203 -27.18 -7.38 -7.56
C PRO A 203 -27.02 -5.87 -7.33
N ASN A 204 -27.79 -5.28 -6.41
CA ASN A 204 -27.68 -3.85 -6.07
C ASN A 204 -26.35 -3.51 -5.39
N TRP A 205 -25.68 -4.51 -4.80
CA TRP A 205 -24.36 -4.37 -4.19
C TRP A 205 -23.22 -4.75 -5.13
N ALA A 206 -23.53 -5.33 -6.29
CA ALA A 206 -22.56 -5.68 -7.34
C ALA A 206 -22.17 -4.47 -8.22
N ILE A 207 -22.29 -3.26 -7.70
CA ILE A 207 -21.88 -2.01 -8.37
C ILE A 207 -20.64 -1.50 -7.66
N THR A 208 -19.55 -1.33 -8.40
CA THR A 208 -18.26 -0.90 -7.86
C THR A 208 -18.30 0.55 -7.39
N GLU A 209 -17.40 0.90 -6.46
CA GLU A 209 -17.26 2.30 -6.05
C GLU A 209 -16.79 3.20 -7.19
N LEU A 210 -16.10 2.61 -8.18
CA LEU A 210 -15.72 3.32 -9.40
C LEU A 210 -16.92 3.61 -10.30
N GLU A 211 -17.81 2.64 -10.53
CA GLU A 211 -19.04 2.80 -11.32
C GLU A 211 -19.99 3.80 -10.65
N LYS A 212 -20.19 3.71 -9.33
CA LYS A 212 -21.03 4.67 -8.58
C LYS A 212 -20.57 6.11 -8.80
N ARG A 213 -19.26 6.35 -8.73
CA ARG A 213 -18.68 7.68 -8.93
C ARG A 213 -18.78 8.18 -10.36
N ALA A 214 -18.67 7.29 -11.35
CA ALA A 214 -18.89 7.65 -12.74
C ALA A 214 -20.34 8.16 -12.93
N VAL A 215 -21.33 7.44 -12.40
CA VAL A 215 -22.75 7.83 -12.46
C VAL A 215 -23.01 9.17 -11.78
N THR A 216 -22.47 9.40 -10.57
CA THR A 216 -22.66 10.68 -9.86
C THR A 216 -21.98 11.84 -10.58
N GLY A 217 -20.77 11.64 -11.13
CA GLY A 217 -20.05 12.68 -11.88
C GLY A 217 -20.75 13.12 -13.17
N ILE A 218 -21.46 12.20 -13.85
CA ILE A 218 -22.31 12.51 -15.01
C ILE A 218 -23.52 13.36 -14.61
N THR A 219 -24.00 13.22 -13.36
CA THR A 219 -25.18 13.95 -12.88
C THR A 219 -24.83 15.41 -12.52
N GLU A 220 -23.61 15.67 -12.07
CA GLU A 220 -23.11 17.01 -11.72
C GLU A 220 -22.57 17.80 -12.93
N SER A 221 -22.04 17.10 -13.93
CA SER A 221 -21.55 17.69 -15.18
C SER A 221 -22.55 17.39 -16.28
N GLY A 222 -23.47 18.32 -16.56
CA GLY A 222 -24.57 18.20 -17.54
C GLY A 222 -24.21 17.93 -19.01
N ASN A 223 -23.06 17.31 -19.30
CA ASN A 223 -22.71 16.75 -20.60
C ASN A 223 -23.20 15.31 -20.67
N ALA A 224 -24.45 15.17 -21.06
CA ALA A 224 -25.04 13.92 -21.50
C ALA A 224 -24.26 13.36 -22.71
N THR A 225 -23.25 12.54 -22.45
CA THR A 225 -23.01 11.38 -23.30
C THR A 225 -23.66 10.20 -22.60
N LEU A 226 -24.87 9.94 -23.06
CA LEU A 226 -25.67 8.76 -22.81
C LEU A 226 -24.76 7.53 -22.66
N HIS A 227 -24.54 7.07 -21.43
CA HIS A 227 -23.89 5.78 -21.17
C HIS A 227 -24.86 4.67 -21.58
N THR A 228 -24.92 4.45 -22.90
CA THR A 228 -25.36 3.20 -23.49
C THR A 228 -24.43 2.12 -22.92
N PRO A 229 -24.92 0.97 -22.44
CA PRO A 229 -24.11 -0.09 -21.82
C PRO A 229 -23.25 -0.82 -22.86
N GLY A 230 -22.28 -0.11 -23.43
CA GLY A 230 -21.59 -0.52 -24.65
C GLY A 230 -20.27 0.18 -24.95
N MET A 231 -19.69 0.98 -24.05
CA MET A 231 -18.26 1.28 -24.12
C MET A 231 -17.61 0.66 -22.89
N LEU A 232 -17.06 -0.55 -23.09
CA LEU A 232 -16.61 -1.47 -22.05
C LEU A 232 -15.44 -0.93 -21.20
N SER A 233 -15.06 0.35 -21.31
CA SER A 233 -13.91 0.94 -20.62
C SER A 233 -14.35 1.89 -19.52
N LEU A 234 -13.98 1.55 -18.29
CA LEU A 234 -14.18 2.40 -17.13
C LEU A 234 -12.81 2.94 -16.66
N PRO A 235 -12.55 4.25 -16.82
CA PRO A 235 -11.27 4.82 -16.44
C PRO A 235 -11.18 5.03 -14.92
N PHE A 236 -9.99 4.81 -14.37
CA PHE A 236 -9.71 5.10 -12.96
C PHE A 236 -9.38 6.58 -12.75
N PRO A 237 -9.83 7.21 -11.65
CA PRO A 237 -9.39 8.55 -11.29
C PRO A 237 -7.88 8.56 -11.03
N LEU A 238 -7.17 9.45 -11.72
CA LEU A 238 -5.72 9.59 -11.61
C LEU A 238 -5.39 10.85 -10.81
N LYS A 239 -4.65 10.68 -9.71
CA LYS A 239 -4.02 11.79 -8.98
C LYS A 239 -2.52 11.55 -8.94
N PHE A 240 -1.80 12.30 -9.76
CA PHE A 240 -0.35 12.25 -9.79
C PHE A 240 0.23 13.21 -8.75
N PRO A 241 1.22 12.78 -7.96
CA PRO A 241 1.92 13.68 -7.07
C PRO A 241 2.70 14.76 -7.85
N GLN A 242 2.99 15.91 -7.23
CA GLN A 242 3.59 17.05 -7.93
C GLN A 242 4.95 16.74 -8.58
N ASN A 243 5.73 15.81 -8.02
CA ASN A 243 7.00 15.32 -8.57
C ASN A 243 6.84 14.31 -9.72
N PHE A 244 5.61 13.91 -10.08
CA PHE A 244 5.30 12.91 -11.11
C PHE A 244 4.92 13.49 -12.48
N LYS A 245 4.97 14.82 -12.65
CA LYS A 245 4.62 15.47 -13.94
C LYS A 245 5.43 14.91 -15.12
N ARG A 246 6.69 14.50 -14.90
CA ARG A 246 7.52 13.85 -15.93
C ARG A 246 7.00 12.46 -16.32
N VAL A 247 6.45 11.68 -15.37
CA VAL A 247 5.92 10.33 -15.65
C VAL A 247 4.71 10.39 -16.58
N HIS A 248 3.81 11.37 -16.40
CA HIS A 248 2.70 11.58 -17.32
C HIS A 248 3.18 11.90 -18.74
N ARG A 249 4.30 12.62 -18.89
CA ARG A 249 4.85 12.97 -20.20
C ARG A 249 5.42 11.77 -20.97
N TYR A 250 6.14 10.87 -20.28
CA TYR A 250 6.78 9.72 -20.91
C TYR A 250 5.90 8.47 -20.98
N TYR A 251 5.00 8.27 -20.00
CA TYR A 251 4.12 7.09 -19.93
C TYR A 251 2.66 7.43 -20.23
N GLY A 252 2.37 8.65 -20.70
CA GLY A 252 1.01 9.13 -20.97
C GLY A 252 0.23 8.20 -21.90
N GLU A 253 0.84 7.81 -23.02
CA GLU A 253 0.24 6.87 -23.98
C GLU A 253 -0.07 5.51 -23.35
N LYS A 254 0.89 4.94 -22.58
CA LYS A 254 0.69 3.66 -21.87
C LYS A 254 -0.41 3.76 -20.81
N ILE A 255 -0.56 4.91 -20.16
CA ILE A 255 -1.63 5.18 -19.19
C ILE A 255 -2.97 5.29 -19.91
N GLN A 256 -3.04 6.02 -21.03
CA GLN A 256 -4.25 6.15 -21.84
C GLN A 256 -4.72 4.79 -22.39
N LEU A 257 -3.81 4.03 -22.99
CA LEU A 257 -4.08 2.66 -23.44
C LEU A 257 -4.55 1.76 -22.30
N PHE A 258 -4.07 1.97 -21.07
CA PHE A 258 -4.59 1.24 -19.92
C PHE A 258 -6.00 1.69 -19.53
N GLN A 259 -6.31 2.98 -19.62
CA GLN A 259 -7.63 3.51 -19.28
C GLN A 259 -8.71 3.07 -20.26
N GLU A 260 -8.41 3.03 -21.56
CA GLU A 260 -9.32 2.66 -22.64
C GLU A 260 -9.63 1.16 -22.73
N ARG A 261 -8.91 0.31 -21.98
CA ARG A 261 -9.13 -1.15 -21.98
C ARG A 261 -10.48 -1.55 -21.39
N SER A 262 -10.93 -2.73 -21.83
CA SER A 262 -12.07 -3.45 -21.27
C SER A 262 -11.96 -3.55 -19.74
N TYR A 263 -12.98 -3.06 -19.07
CA TYR A 263 -13.16 -3.11 -17.63
C TYR A 263 -14.07 -4.29 -17.31
N LEU A 264 -13.45 -5.36 -16.84
CA LEU A 264 -14.19 -6.48 -16.27
C LEU A 264 -14.45 -6.20 -14.79
N SER A 265 -15.73 -6.14 -14.41
CA SER A 265 -16.14 -5.87 -13.04
C SER A 265 -15.48 -6.86 -12.05
N PRO A 266 -15.01 -6.41 -10.88
CA PRO A 266 -14.54 -7.27 -9.80
C PRO A 266 -15.52 -8.38 -9.39
N TYR A 267 -16.82 -8.13 -9.56
CA TYR A 267 -17.91 -9.06 -9.24
C TYR A 267 -18.20 -10.09 -10.35
N ALA A 268 -17.67 -9.89 -11.56
CA ALA A 268 -17.80 -10.83 -12.66
C ALA A 268 -16.86 -12.04 -12.48
N ASP A 269 -17.25 -13.17 -13.08
CA ASP A 269 -16.42 -14.37 -13.04
C ASP A 269 -15.08 -14.16 -13.78
N ALA A 270 -14.01 -14.59 -13.15
CA ALA A 270 -12.64 -14.37 -13.57
C ALA A 270 -11.95 -15.66 -14.05
N ARG A 271 -12.61 -16.81 -13.94
CA ARG A 271 -12.03 -18.13 -14.24
C ARG A 271 -11.54 -18.26 -15.69
N GLY A 272 -12.12 -17.51 -16.62
CA GLY A 272 -11.72 -17.49 -18.03
C GLY A 272 -10.52 -16.61 -18.37
N LEU A 273 -10.00 -15.81 -17.43
CA LEU A 273 -8.91 -14.88 -17.73
C LEU A 273 -7.55 -15.57 -17.75
N LYS A 274 -6.81 -15.37 -18.85
CA LYS A 274 -5.42 -15.83 -18.95
C LYS A 274 -4.52 -15.02 -18.01
N ALA A 275 -3.83 -15.70 -17.11
CA ALA A 275 -2.86 -15.08 -16.21
C ALA A 275 -1.75 -14.37 -17.01
N GLY A 276 -1.42 -13.13 -16.62
CA GLY A 276 -0.43 -12.30 -17.31
C GLY A 276 -0.95 -11.54 -18.54
N SER A 277 -2.22 -11.73 -18.90
CA SER A 277 -2.86 -10.88 -19.91
C SER A 277 -3.07 -9.45 -19.40
N LEU A 278 -3.21 -8.54 -20.35
CA LEU A 278 -3.45 -7.13 -20.11
C LEU A 278 -4.82 -6.85 -19.45
N GLU A 279 -5.81 -7.67 -19.75
CA GLU A 279 -7.15 -7.62 -19.14
C GLU A 279 -7.13 -8.16 -17.70
N PHE A 280 -6.36 -9.23 -17.46
CA PHE A 280 -6.13 -9.76 -16.12
C PHE A 280 -5.51 -8.71 -15.19
N ASP A 281 -4.52 -7.97 -15.67
CA ASP A 281 -3.91 -6.86 -14.90
C ASP A 281 -4.90 -5.73 -14.63
N LYS A 282 -5.74 -5.35 -15.62
CA LYS A 282 -6.78 -4.33 -15.46
C LYS A 282 -7.82 -4.75 -14.41
N ARG A 283 -8.29 -6.01 -14.44
CA ARG A 283 -9.17 -6.57 -13.41
C ARG A 283 -8.52 -6.58 -12.04
N ALA A 284 -7.25 -6.99 -11.94
CA ALA A 284 -6.54 -7.01 -10.66
C ALA A 284 -6.45 -5.59 -10.05
N VAL A 285 -6.21 -4.56 -10.87
CA VAL A 285 -6.29 -3.15 -10.45
C VAL A 285 -7.70 -2.79 -9.98
N ALA A 286 -8.75 -3.20 -10.70
CA ALA A 286 -10.14 -2.97 -10.31
C ALA A 286 -10.48 -3.61 -8.95
N VAL A 287 -10.09 -4.87 -8.74
CA VAL A 287 -10.28 -5.59 -7.47
C VAL A 287 -9.54 -4.92 -6.32
N MET A 288 -8.27 -4.53 -6.51
CA MET A 288 -7.51 -3.81 -5.48
C MET A 288 -8.13 -2.45 -5.16
N HIS A 289 -8.59 -1.74 -6.18
CA HIS A 289 -9.26 -0.46 -6.01
C HIS A 289 -10.53 -0.61 -5.18
N GLU A 290 -11.36 -1.58 -5.53
CA GLU A 290 -12.60 -1.90 -4.83
C GLU A 290 -12.34 -2.32 -3.38
N LEU A 291 -11.39 -3.23 -3.16
CA LEU A 291 -10.99 -3.70 -1.83
C LEU A 291 -10.48 -2.57 -0.93
N LEU A 292 -9.60 -1.71 -1.46
CA LEU A 292 -9.12 -0.54 -0.72
C LEU A 292 -10.27 0.43 -0.43
N SER A 293 -11.27 0.52 -1.32
CA SER A 293 -12.42 1.38 -1.12
C SER A 293 -13.29 0.93 0.06
N PHE A 294 -13.26 -0.34 0.46
CA PHE A 294 -13.96 -0.82 1.66
C PHE A 294 -13.22 -0.51 2.96
N THR A 295 -11.92 -0.23 2.89
CA THR A 295 -11.14 0.11 4.09
C THR A 295 -11.50 1.51 4.58
N ILE A 296 -11.55 1.66 5.90
CA ILE A 296 -11.92 2.91 6.60
C ILE A 296 -11.08 4.10 6.11
N GLU A 297 -9.78 3.88 5.92
CA GLU A 297 -8.81 4.92 5.52
C GLU A 297 -8.48 4.87 4.03
N LYS A 298 -9.14 4.03 3.22
CA LYS A 298 -8.76 3.83 1.81
C LYS A 298 -7.27 3.43 1.64
N ARG A 299 -6.77 2.70 2.64
CA ARG A 299 -5.38 2.28 2.83
C ARG A 299 -5.35 0.86 3.38
N LEU A 300 -4.41 0.05 2.89
CA LEU A 300 -4.17 -1.30 3.40
C LEU A 300 -2.68 -1.67 3.36
N VAL A 301 -2.24 -2.55 4.25
CA VAL A 301 -0.90 -3.12 4.18
C VAL A 301 -0.81 -4.09 3.00
N THR A 302 0.29 -4.06 2.25
CA THR A 302 0.48 -4.89 1.05
C THR A 302 0.36 -6.38 1.32
N ASP A 303 0.85 -6.82 2.48
CA ASP A 303 0.82 -8.22 2.89
C ASP A 303 -0.63 -8.72 2.95
N HIS A 304 -1.56 -7.87 3.38
CA HIS A 304 -2.98 -8.22 3.48
C HIS A 304 -3.59 -8.45 2.11
N LEU A 305 -3.21 -7.66 1.10
CA LEU A 305 -3.61 -7.93 -0.29
C LEU A 305 -3.06 -9.29 -0.74
N THR A 306 -1.79 -9.58 -0.47
CA THR A 306 -1.22 -10.89 -0.85
C THR A 306 -1.85 -12.08 -0.12
N HIS A 307 -2.46 -11.89 1.05
CA HIS A 307 -3.17 -12.96 1.77
C HIS A 307 -4.45 -13.43 1.06
N PHE A 308 -5.11 -12.55 0.30
CA PHE A 308 -6.34 -12.85 -0.47
C PHE A 308 -6.06 -13.16 -1.95
N ARG A 309 -4.80 -13.43 -2.30
CA ARG A 309 -4.36 -13.53 -3.69
C ARG A 309 -5.09 -14.63 -4.46
N TRP A 310 -5.33 -15.77 -3.82
CA TRP A 310 -5.96 -16.91 -4.46
C TRP A 310 -7.46 -16.68 -4.60
N GLU A 311 -8.10 -16.21 -3.53
CA GLU A 311 -9.54 -16.04 -3.48
C GLU A 311 -10.05 -14.92 -4.39
N LEU A 312 -9.24 -13.86 -4.60
CA LEU A 312 -9.59 -12.72 -5.46
C LEU A 312 -8.96 -12.79 -6.86
N VAL A 313 -8.19 -13.84 -7.15
CA VAL A 313 -7.47 -14.06 -8.43
C VAL A 313 -6.52 -12.89 -8.76
N MET A 314 -5.52 -12.66 -7.89
CA MET A 314 -4.54 -11.59 -8.07
C MET A 314 -3.19 -12.09 -8.62
N PRO A 315 -2.45 -11.26 -9.38
CA PRO A 315 -1.14 -11.61 -9.93
C PRO A 315 -0.11 -11.94 -8.86
N GLN A 316 0.90 -12.76 -9.22
CA GLN A 316 2.02 -13.08 -8.33
C GLN A 316 2.84 -11.84 -7.98
N LYS A 317 3.11 -10.99 -8.97
CA LYS A 317 3.96 -9.79 -8.83
C LYS A 317 3.12 -8.56 -8.48
N LEU A 318 2.29 -8.63 -7.43
CA LEU A 318 1.36 -7.57 -7.04
C LEU A 318 2.06 -6.21 -6.82
N MET A 319 3.25 -6.21 -6.21
CA MET A 319 4.02 -4.99 -5.98
C MET A 319 4.44 -4.29 -7.27
N ARG A 320 4.73 -5.07 -8.32
CA ARG A 320 5.08 -4.51 -9.65
C ARG A 320 3.89 -3.79 -10.25
N LEU A 321 2.69 -4.37 -10.10
CA LEU A 321 1.45 -3.77 -10.59
C LEU A 321 1.12 -2.47 -9.84
N LEU A 322 1.21 -2.46 -8.51
CA LEU A 322 1.00 -1.26 -7.69
C LEU A 322 1.97 -0.12 -8.06
N LEU A 323 3.26 -0.44 -8.23
CA LEU A 323 4.26 0.56 -8.60
C LEU A 323 4.13 1.04 -10.06
N LYS A 324 3.58 0.21 -10.96
CA LYS A 324 3.27 0.60 -12.34
C LYS A 324 2.14 1.63 -12.38
N HIS A 325 1.08 1.42 -11.59
CA HIS A 325 -0.10 2.28 -11.55
C HIS A 325 -0.04 3.36 -10.45
N CYS A 326 1.07 4.13 -10.43
CA CYS A 326 1.33 5.15 -9.41
C CYS A 326 0.37 6.35 -9.39
N GLY A 327 -0.44 6.53 -10.44
CA GLY A 327 -1.52 7.53 -10.46
C GLY A 327 -2.79 7.09 -9.74
N ILE A 328 -2.97 5.78 -9.53
CA ILE A 328 -4.13 5.17 -8.84
C ILE A 328 -3.74 4.78 -7.41
N PHE A 329 -2.55 4.18 -7.26
CA PHE A 329 -2.04 3.67 -6.00
C PHE A 329 -0.76 4.38 -5.59
N TYR A 330 -0.65 4.70 -4.30
CA TYR A 330 0.61 5.09 -3.69
C TYR A 330 1.11 3.97 -2.77
N VAL A 331 2.39 3.61 -2.86
CA VAL A 331 3.01 2.62 -1.99
C VAL A 331 3.98 3.33 -1.04
N SER A 332 3.60 3.44 0.23
CA SER A 332 4.47 3.91 1.31
C SER A 332 5.42 2.80 1.75
N GLU A 333 6.68 3.17 1.90
CA GLU A 333 7.72 2.32 2.47
C GLU A 333 8.01 2.62 3.93
N ARG A 334 7.29 3.57 4.52
CA ARG A 334 7.56 3.94 5.89
C ARG A 334 7.19 2.78 6.78
N GLY A 335 8.19 2.19 7.42
CA GLY A 335 8.02 1.17 8.46
C GLY A 335 8.62 -0.17 8.04
N LYS A 336 8.14 -1.23 8.68
CA LYS A 336 8.58 -2.61 8.39
C LYS A 336 7.85 -3.24 7.20
N ARG A 337 6.62 -2.81 6.94
CA ARG A 337 5.72 -3.34 5.92
C ARG A 337 5.29 -2.20 5.01
N PHE A 338 5.09 -2.50 3.72
CA PHE A 338 4.60 -1.51 2.77
C PHE A 338 3.09 -1.29 2.97
N SER A 339 2.65 -0.05 2.78
CA SER A 339 1.22 0.31 2.82
C SER A 339 0.80 0.92 1.50
N VAL A 340 -0.34 0.49 0.97
CA VAL A 340 -0.94 0.99 -0.26
C VAL A 340 -2.08 1.93 0.08
N PHE A 341 -2.17 3.03 -0.66
CA PHE A 341 -3.21 4.04 -0.57
C PHE A 341 -3.88 4.23 -1.92
N LEU A 342 -5.16 4.56 -1.91
CA LEU A 342 -5.84 5.15 -3.07
C LEU A 342 -5.47 6.63 -3.17
N THR A 343 -4.75 7.03 -4.21
CA THR A 343 -4.25 8.41 -4.36
C THR A 343 -5.37 9.43 -4.41
N HIS A 344 -6.42 9.13 -5.16
CA HIS A 344 -7.55 10.03 -5.37
C HIS A 344 -8.44 10.19 -4.13
N ALA A 345 -8.33 9.31 -3.14
CA ALA A 345 -9.14 9.37 -1.92
C ALA A 345 -8.61 10.40 -0.90
N TYR A 346 -7.40 10.92 -1.14
CA TYR A 346 -6.70 11.82 -0.24
C TYR A 346 -6.54 13.20 -0.87
N ASP A 347 -6.70 14.23 -0.04
CA ASP A 347 -6.22 15.57 -0.33
C ASP A 347 -5.14 15.98 0.66
N GLY A 348 -3.94 16.14 0.14
CA GLY A 348 -2.74 16.21 0.94
C GLY A 348 -2.57 15.02 1.88
N SER A 349 -2.58 15.30 3.19
CA SER A 349 -2.42 14.29 4.25
C SER A 349 -3.74 13.81 4.85
N GLU A 350 -4.87 14.32 4.35
CA GLU A 350 -6.20 14.05 4.88
C GLU A 350 -7.06 13.27 3.89
N LEU A 351 -7.96 12.44 4.43
CA LEU A 351 -8.92 11.70 3.65
C LEU A 351 -10.08 12.61 3.27
N ILE A 352 -10.50 12.57 2.00
CA ILE A 352 -11.58 13.43 1.48
C ILE A 352 -12.92 13.02 2.10
N GLU A 353 -13.26 11.74 2.01
CA GLU A 353 -14.52 11.18 2.53
C GLU A 353 -14.25 10.47 3.86
N LYS A 354 -14.56 11.14 4.97
CA LYS A 354 -14.31 10.64 6.32
C LYS A 354 -15.55 9.93 6.87
N CYS A 355 -15.44 8.62 7.11
CA CYS A 355 -16.47 7.92 7.88
C CYS A 355 -16.36 8.24 9.39
N PRO A 356 -17.42 8.01 10.18
CA PRO A 356 -17.40 8.27 11.63
C PRO A 356 -16.20 7.65 12.37
N LEU A 357 -15.75 6.44 11.96
CA LEU A 357 -14.58 5.79 12.54
C LEU A 357 -13.25 6.53 12.24
N VAL A 358 -13.14 7.21 11.09
CA VAL A 358 -11.98 8.08 10.80
C VAL A 358 -12.00 9.28 11.73
N LEU A 359 -13.15 9.93 11.90
CA LEU A 359 -13.28 11.10 12.79
C LEU A 359 -12.94 10.74 14.23
N TRP A 360 -13.41 9.58 14.71
CA TRP A 360 -13.03 9.06 16.02
C TRP A 360 -11.52 8.83 16.13
N LYS A 361 -10.87 8.25 15.11
CA LYS A 361 -9.40 8.08 15.09
C LYS A 361 -8.65 9.42 15.11
N GLU A 362 -9.15 10.44 14.42
CA GLU A 362 -8.60 11.79 14.45
C GLU A 362 -8.72 12.42 15.85
N LYS A 363 -9.86 12.21 16.52
CA LYS A 363 -10.07 12.62 17.92
C LYS A 363 -9.07 11.95 18.86
N VAL A 364 -8.87 10.63 18.75
CA VAL A 364 -7.85 9.90 19.51
C VAL A 364 -6.46 10.50 19.25
N LEU A 365 -6.11 10.72 17.98
CA LEU A 365 -4.81 11.26 17.61
C LEU A 365 -4.58 12.69 18.16
N SER A 366 -5.62 13.52 18.26
CA SER A 366 -5.53 14.87 18.80
C SER A 366 -5.10 14.92 20.28
N LEU A 367 -5.34 13.84 21.02
CA LEU A 367 -4.98 13.69 22.44
C LEU A 367 -3.53 13.23 22.62
N VAL A 368 -2.97 12.66 21.57
CA VAL A 368 -1.57 12.28 21.45
C VAL A 368 -0.85 13.54 21.03
N GLY A 369 0.09 14.05 21.82
CA GLY A 369 0.83 15.27 21.50
C GLY A 369 1.77 15.12 20.29
N TYR A 370 1.31 14.53 19.19
CA TYR A 370 2.04 14.30 17.97
C TYR A 370 2.31 15.63 17.28
N ARG A 371 3.45 16.23 17.60
CA ARG A 371 4.08 17.24 16.76
C ARG A 371 4.82 16.49 15.65
N GLY A 372 4.24 16.49 14.44
CA GLY A 372 4.81 15.79 13.29
C GLY A 372 6.32 16.00 13.19
N ARG A 373 7.08 14.91 13.01
CA ARG A 373 8.52 15.00 12.77
C ARG A 373 8.72 15.62 11.39
N LYS A 374 8.87 16.94 11.31
CA LYS A 374 9.46 17.64 10.17
C LYS A 374 10.94 17.24 10.09
N LYS A 375 11.25 16.03 9.63
CA LYS A 375 12.60 15.77 9.11
C LYS A 375 12.72 16.64 7.85
N LYS A 376 13.61 17.63 7.86
CA LYS A 376 14.09 18.26 6.63
C LYS A 376 14.57 17.12 5.73
N PHE A 377 13.90 16.92 4.62
CA PHE A 377 14.46 16.14 3.53
C PHE A 377 15.38 17.11 2.81
N GLU A 378 16.68 16.80 2.78
CA GLU A 378 17.59 17.45 1.84
C GLU A 378 17.04 17.15 0.46
N VAL A 379 16.49 18.18 -0.15
CA VAL A 379 16.26 18.22 -1.58
C VAL A 379 17.63 18.58 -2.13
N ASP A 380 18.33 17.61 -2.74
CA ASP A 380 19.42 17.93 -3.66
C ASP A 380 18.79 18.66 -4.84
N SER A 381 18.65 19.97 -4.70
CA SER A 381 18.43 20.90 -5.78
C SER A 381 19.78 21.50 -6.15
N ASP A 382 20.61 20.69 -6.79
CA ASP A 382 21.73 21.20 -7.58
C ASP A 382 21.22 21.27 -9.02
N MET A 383 20.84 22.48 -9.45
CA MET A 383 20.70 22.99 -10.82
C MET A 383 20.05 24.37 -10.71
N SER A 384 20.83 25.38 -10.30
CA SER A 384 20.51 26.78 -10.56
C SER A 384 21.37 27.24 -11.72
N ASP A 385 20.78 27.30 -12.92
CA ASP A 385 21.37 28.08 -14.02
C ASP A 385 21.04 29.56 -13.81
N VAL A 386 22.10 30.36 -13.92
CA VAL A 386 22.24 31.78 -13.61
C VAL A 386 21.81 32.64 -14.80
N GLU A 387 21.16 33.78 -14.52
CA GLU A 387 21.23 35.07 -15.24
C GLU A 387 20.32 36.05 -14.46
N GLY A 388 20.67 37.27 -14.03
CA GLY A 388 21.89 38.08 -14.03
C GLY A 388 21.57 39.47 -13.41
N HIS A 389 22.62 40.12 -12.90
CA HIS A 389 22.82 41.54 -12.55
C HIS A 389 22.30 42.21 -11.25
N ASP A 390 23.31 42.64 -10.45
CA ASP A 390 23.54 43.90 -9.69
C ASP A 390 22.45 44.47 -8.72
N ASP A 391 22.76 45.01 -7.54
CA ASP A 391 24.01 45.63 -7.07
C ASP A 391 24.04 45.83 -5.53
N LEU A 392 25.25 46.06 -5.00
CA LEU A 392 25.63 46.91 -3.85
C LEU A 392 25.71 46.42 -2.36
N ILE A 393 26.98 46.44 -1.88
CA ILE A 393 27.54 46.89 -0.58
C ILE A 393 27.55 45.88 0.61
N GLN A 394 28.61 45.72 1.42
CA GLN A 394 30.08 45.85 1.35
C GLN A 394 30.61 45.32 2.72
N SER A 395 31.85 44.78 2.72
CA SER A 395 32.78 44.64 3.87
C SER A 395 32.53 43.53 4.93
N GLY A 396 33.50 42.69 5.31
CA GLY A 396 34.92 42.61 4.95
C GLY A 396 35.65 41.41 5.57
N SER A 397 36.57 40.85 4.77
CA SER A 397 37.90 40.25 5.09
C SER A 397 38.11 39.31 6.31
N GLN A 398 38.53 38.07 6.05
CA GLN A 398 39.97 37.71 6.15
C GLN A 398 40.31 36.41 5.41
N ALA A 399 41.52 36.40 4.86
CA ALA A 399 42.04 35.50 3.84
C ALA A 399 42.58 34.16 4.38
N GLY A 400 42.70 33.19 3.47
CA GLY A 400 43.43 31.94 3.66
C GLY A 400 43.46 31.09 2.39
N ASN A 401 44.23 31.52 1.39
CA ASN A 401 44.49 30.78 0.15
C ASN A 401 45.19 29.43 0.42
N LEU A 402 44.73 28.37 -0.25
CA LEU A 402 45.55 27.24 -0.68
C LEU A 402 45.14 26.81 -2.09
N HIS A 403 45.97 27.26 -3.04
CA HIS A 403 46.19 26.78 -4.41
C HIS A 403 46.77 25.34 -4.30
N VAL A 404 46.37 24.28 -5.01
CA VAL A 404 46.51 23.85 -6.43
C VAL A 404 45.97 22.39 -6.36
N GLN A 405 45.21 21.81 -7.29
CA GLN A 405 45.73 21.21 -8.53
C GLN A 405 44.54 20.70 -9.33
N MET A 406 44.46 21.18 -10.56
CA MET A 406 43.49 20.80 -11.58
C MET A 406 44.08 19.59 -12.30
N GLU A 407 43.51 18.41 -12.12
CA GLU A 407 43.74 17.27 -13.01
C GLU A 407 42.54 17.17 -13.96
N GLN A 408 42.84 17.39 -15.24
CA GLN A 408 41.97 17.05 -16.36
C GLN A 408 41.88 15.53 -16.44
N GLN A 409 40.67 14.96 -16.40
CA GLN A 409 40.47 13.67 -17.04
C GLN A 409 39.00 13.45 -17.44
N ASP A 410 38.85 13.29 -18.75
CA ASP A 410 37.87 12.48 -19.47
C ASP A 410 36.38 12.84 -19.40
N THR A 411 35.92 13.32 -20.57
CA THR A 411 34.56 13.29 -21.08
C THR A 411 33.97 11.87 -20.92
N LEU A 412 33.27 11.64 -19.82
CA LEU A 412 32.47 10.43 -19.64
C LEU A 412 31.07 10.68 -20.21
N ASP A 413 30.74 9.92 -21.26
CA ASP A 413 29.39 9.80 -21.82
C ASP A 413 28.38 9.55 -20.68
N TYR A 414 27.48 10.53 -20.50
CA TYR A 414 26.42 10.48 -19.52
C TYR A 414 25.27 9.61 -20.06
N GLU A 415 25.26 8.34 -19.69
CA GLU A 415 24.09 7.46 -19.81
C GLU A 415 23.08 7.81 -18.70
N ASP A 416 21.96 8.44 -19.07
CA ASP A 416 20.85 8.78 -18.16
C ASP A 416 20.18 7.49 -17.64
N PRO A 417 20.17 7.23 -16.30
CA PRO A 417 19.54 6.04 -15.72
C PRO A 417 18.01 5.99 -15.85
N LEU A 418 17.36 6.98 -16.47
CA LEU A 418 15.98 6.95 -16.93
C LEU A 418 15.78 6.18 -18.25
N LEU A 419 16.85 5.99 -19.02
CA LEU A 419 16.85 5.24 -20.29
C LEU A 419 17.22 3.77 -20.10
N GLY A 420 17.40 3.32 -18.85
CA GLY A 420 17.61 1.91 -18.51
C GLY A 420 16.39 1.08 -18.87
N ASP A 421 16.42 0.62 -20.11
CA ASP A 421 15.60 -0.35 -20.80
C ASP A 421 14.42 -0.94 -20.01
N ASP A 422 13.25 -0.31 -20.13
CA ASP A 422 11.97 -0.92 -19.81
C ASP A 422 11.49 -1.83 -20.98
N SER A 423 12.30 -2.11 -22.02
CA SER A 423 11.94 -3.07 -23.09
C SER A 423 12.01 -4.54 -22.64
N GLU A 424 12.45 -4.83 -21.42
CA GLU A 424 12.14 -6.11 -20.72
C GLU A 424 10.61 -6.31 -20.45
N MET A 425 9.76 -5.43 -21.00
CA MET A 425 8.30 -5.48 -20.92
C MET A 425 7.64 -6.04 -22.19
N ASP A 426 8.39 -6.34 -23.25
CA ASP A 426 7.87 -7.13 -24.37
C ASP A 426 8.17 -8.60 -24.11
N THR A 427 7.15 -9.35 -23.71
CA THR A 427 7.16 -10.78 -24.00
C THR A 427 7.05 -10.89 -25.51
N GLU A 428 8.17 -11.08 -26.21
CA GLU A 428 8.14 -11.61 -27.57
C GLU A 428 7.25 -12.85 -27.56
N GLU A 429 6.17 -12.79 -28.34
CA GLU A 429 5.38 -13.94 -28.71
C GLU A 429 6.34 -14.92 -29.42
N ILE A 430 6.65 -16.04 -28.76
CA ILE A 430 7.18 -17.19 -29.50
C ILE A 430 5.97 -17.85 -30.15
N PRO A 431 5.83 -17.82 -31.49
CA PRO A 431 4.85 -18.67 -32.15
C PRO A 431 5.37 -20.09 -32.03
N GLN A 432 4.68 -20.95 -31.29
CA GLN A 432 4.93 -22.38 -31.37
C GLN A 432 4.41 -22.86 -32.72
N THR A 433 5.29 -22.88 -33.72
CA THR A 433 5.13 -23.69 -34.93
C THR A 433 5.48 -25.13 -34.61
N TYR A 434 4.44 -25.98 -34.72
CA TYR A 434 4.39 -27.44 -34.89
C TYR A 434 5.00 -28.35 -33.81
#